data_AF-A0AB35PPG3-F1
#
_entry.id   AF-A0AB35PPG3-F1
#
_cell.length_a   1.000
_cell.length_b   1.000
_cell.length_c   1.000
_cell.angle_alpha   90.00
_cell.angle_beta   90.00
_cell.angle_gamma   90.00
#
_symmetry.space_group_name_H-M   'P 1'
#
loop_
_entity.id
_entity.type
_entity.pdbx_description
1 polymer ?
#
loop_
_entity_poly.entity_id
_entity_poly.type
_entity_poly.pdbx_seq_one_letter_code
_entity_poly.pdbx_strand_id
1 'polypeptide(L)'
;CPKVTLVVVLTADPMLHLPDFRASEKTNQLLTQVSGRASRHELPGEVVIQTYTPEHYSIELAKNQQYDVFFDQEMHMRRTRQYPPYYYVVIVTVSHP
;
A
#
# COMPACT_ATOMS: atom_id res chain seq x y z
N CYS A 1 2.69 -21.83 4.85
CA CYS A 1 3.80 -21.43 5.74
C CYS A 1 3.36 -21.67 7.18
N PRO A 2 3.88 -22.69 7.88
CA PRO A 2 3.39 -23.02 9.21
C PRO A 2 4.09 -22.12 10.24
N LYS A 3 3.32 -21.45 11.11
CA LYS A 3 3.76 -20.70 12.31
C LYS A 3 4.38 -19.30 12.12
N VAL A 4 3.90 -18.47 11.20
CA VAL A 4 4.26 -17.04 11.19
C VAL A 4 3.28 -16.30 12.11
N THR A 5 3.68 -16.03 13.34
CA THR A 5 2.89 -15.30 14.35
C THR A 5 3.26 -13.83 14.48
N LEU A 6 4.38 -13.42 13.89
CA LEU A 6 4.84 -12.03 13.86
C LEU A 6 5.32 -11.69 12.46
N VAL A 7 4.83 -10.59 11.92
CA VAL A 7 5.42 -9.98 10.72
C VAL A 7 5.81 -8.54 11.01
N VAL A 8 7.04 -8.19 10.66
CA VAL A 8 7.58 -6.84 10.80
C VAL A 8 7.82 -6.27 9.41
N VAL A 9 7.17 -5.13 9.12
CA VAL A 9 7.44 -4.32 7.93
C VAL A 9 8.39 -3.20 8.35
N LEU A 10 9.67 -3.35 8.01
CA LEU A 10 10.75 -2.47 8.51
C LEU A 10 10.68 -1.03 7.98
N THR A 11 10.24 -0.83 6.74
CA THR A 11 10.00 0.52 6.20
C THR A 11 8.90 0.48 5.15
N ALA A 12 7.83 1.25 5.34
CA ALA A 12 6.82 1.50 4.31
C ALA A 12 7.13 2.76 3.48
N ASP A 13 8.01 3.63 3.99
CA ASP A 13 8.27 4.95 3.41
C ASP A 13 8.91 4.94 2.02
N PRO A 14 9.86 4.04 1.68
CA PRO A 14 10.43 4.03 0.32
C PRO A 14 9.38 3.75 -0.74
N MET A 15 8.41 2.87 -0.44
CA MET A 15 7.30 2.57 -1.35
C MET A 15 6.31 3.72 -1.44
N LEU A 16 6.07 4.41 -0.32
CA LEU A 16 5.13 5.53 -0.26
C LEU A 16 5.66 6.78 -0.98
N HIS A 17 6.97 7.04 -0.92
CA HIS A 17 7.61 8.21 -1.52
C HIS A 17 8.15 7.97 -2.93
N LEU A 18 7.85 6.82 -3.54
CA LEU A 18 8.14 6.59 -4.95
C LEU A 18 7.37 7.62 -5.79
N PRO A 19 7.99 8.25 -6.81
CA PRO A 19 7.33 9.16 -7.73
C PRO A 19 6.46 8.38 -8.74
N ASP A 20 5.58 7.53 -8.23
CA ASP A 20 4.61 6.71 -8.95
C ASP A 20 3.24 7.00 -8.33
N PHE A 21 2.25 7.36 -9.14
CA PHE A 21 0.88 7.60 -8.66
C PHE A 21 0.26 6.36 -7.99
N ARG A 22 0.84 5.18 -8.22
CA ARG A 22 0.44 3.90 -7.60
C ARG A 22 1.17 3.60 -6.29
N ALA A 23 2.05 4.47 -5.80
CA ALA A 23 2.82 4.28 -4.57
C ALA A 23 1.92 3.94 -3.37
N SER A 24 0.91 4.77 -3.10
CA SER A 24 -0.06 4.56 -2.02
C SER A 24 -0.81 3.23 -2.12
N GLU A 25 -1.19 2.82 -3.33
CA GLU A 25 -1.87 1.54 -3.59
C GLU A 25 -0.95 0.35 -3.31
N LYS A 26 0.28 0.39 -3.83
CA LYS A 26 1.27 -0.67 -3.61
C LYS A 26 1.58 -0.85 -2.12
N THR A 27 1.72 0.26 -1.39
CA THR A 27 1.93 0.23 0.06
C THR A 27 0.74 -0.40 0.77
N ASN A 28 -0.49 0.01 0.47
CA ASN A 28 -1.69 -0.55 1.09
C ASN A 28 -1.84 -2.06 0.82
N GLN A 29 -1.60 -2.48 -0.43
CA GLN A 29 -1.66 -3.89 -0.83
C GLN A 29 -0.60 -4.73 -0.10
N LEU A 30 0.63 -4.24 0.01
CA LEU A 30 1.69 -4.94 0.73
C LEU A 30 1.31 -5.14 2.21
N LEU A 31 0.87 -4.07 2.87
CA LEU A 31 0.48 -4.11 4.28
C LEU A 31 -0.70 -5.07 4.49
N THR A 32 -1.73 -5.00 3.65
CA THR A 32 -2.91 -5.88 3.73
C THR A 32 -2.53 -7.34 3.49
N GLN A 33 -1.68 -7.61 2.49
CA GLN A 33 -1.23 -8.98 2.19
C GLN A 33 -0.42 -9.58 3.33
N VAL A 34 0.48 -8.78 3.92
CA VAL A 34 1.30 -9.18 5.06
C VAL A 34 0.43 -9.50 6.28
N SER A 35 -0.55 -8.64 6.58
CA SER A 35 -1.50 -8.86 7.66
C SER A 35 -2.34 -10.13 7.45
N GLY A 36 -2.76 -10.39 6.22
CA GLY A 36 -3.50 -11.61 5.85
C GLY A 36 -2.68 -12.91 5.91
N ARG A 37 -1.35 -12.84 6.05
CA ARG A 37 -0.48 -14.02 6.23
C ARG A 37 -0.28 -14.38 7.71
N ALA A 38 -0.27 -13.38 8.60
CA ALA A 38 -0.11 -13.58 10.04
C ALA A 38 -1.38 -14.16 10.70
N SER A 39 -2.57 -13.84 10.16
CA SER A 39 -3.85 -14.19 10.78
C SER A 39 -4.41 -15.58 10.38
N ARG A 40 -3.66 -16.42 9.65
CA ARG A 40 -4.15 -17.72 9.12
C ARG A 40 -4.03 -18.91 10.08
N HIS A 41 -3.71 -18.70 11.35
CA HIS A 41 -3.68 -19.76 12.37
C HIS A 41 -4.48 -19.34 13.59
N GLU A 42 -4.87 -20.30 14.43
CA GLU A 42 -5.62 -20.10 15.68
C GLU A 42 -4.92 -19.14 16.67
N LEU A 43 -3.64 -18.82 16.44
CA LEU A 43 -2.89 -17.87 17.23
C LEU A 43 -3.03 -16.45 16.64
N PRO A 44 -3.26 -15.42 17.48
CA PRO A 44 -3.29 -14.03 17.02
C PRO A 44 -1.94 -13.69 16.40
N GLY A 45 -1.94 -13.36 15.11
CA GLY A 45 -0.77 -12.86 14.41
C GLY A 45 -0.58 -11.37 14.69
N GLU A 46 0.62 -10.97 15.10
CA GLU A 46 0.99 -9.58 15.30
C GLU A 46 1.67 -9.01 14.05
N VAL A 47 1.31 -7.77 13.69
CA VAL A 47 1.92 -7.06 12.57
C VAL A 47 2.43 -5.73 13.08
N VAL A 48 3.74 -5.52 12.97
CA VAL A 48 4.40 -4.28 13.37
C VAL A 48 4.86 -3.57 12.10
N ILE A 49 4.44 -2.32 11.93
CA ILE A 49 4.80 -1.49 10.79
C ILE A 49 5.65 -0.33 11.31
N GLN A 50 6.87 -0.23 10.79
CA GLN A 50 7.73 0.91 11.02
C GLN A 50 7.66 1.86 9.82
N THR A 51 7.28 3.11 10.08
CA THR A 51 7.17 4.17 9.08
C THR A 51 7.44 5.52 9.72
N TYR A 52 8.00 6.45 8.96
CA TYR A 52 8.15 7.85 9.35
C TYR A 52 6.88 8.67 9.10
N THR A 53 5.89 8.11 8.41
CA THR A 53 4.64 8.79 8.00
C THR A 53 3.38 8.01 8.43
N PRO A 54 3.23 7.65 9.72
CA PRO A 54 2.14 6.79 10.19
C PRO A 54 0.74 7.39 9.96
N GLU A 55 0.62 8.72 9.91
CA GLU A 55 -0.60 9.46 9.61
C GLU A 55 -1.04 9.42 8.13
N HIS A 56 -0.24 8.82 7.25
CA HIS A 56 -0.62 8.71 5.85
C HIS A 56 -1.83 7.78 5.68
N TYR A 57 -2.89 8.24 4.98
CA TYR A 57 -4.16 7.51 4.84
C TYR A 57 -3.99 6.05 4.37
N SER A 58 -3.04 5.78 3.47
CA SER A 58 -2.74 4.41 3.01
C SER A 58 -2.34 3.46 4.15
N ILE A 59 -1.61 3.98 5.16
CA ILE A 59 -1.14 3.21 6.32
C ILE A 59 -2.25 3.07 7.35
N GLU A 60 -2.96 4.15 7.68
CA GLU A 60 -4.08 4.11 8.63
C GLU A 60 -5.20 3.17 8.17
N LEU A 61 -5.60 3.26 6.89
CA LEU A 61 -6.66 2.42 6.34
C LEU A 61 -6.20 0.97 6.17
N ALA A 62 -4.92 0.72 5.87
CA ALA A 62 -4.36 -0.63 5.86
C ALA A 62 -4.36 -1.27 7.26
N LYS A 63 -3.97 -0.51 8.29
CA LYS A 63 -4.00 -0.94 9.69
C LYS A 63 -5.41 -1.35 10.12
N ASN A 64 -6.42 -0.56 9.74
CA ASN A 64 -7.82 -0.81 10.09
C ASN A 64 -8.54 -1.79 9.15
N GLN A 65 -7.85 -2.34 8.14
CA GLN A 65 -8.42 -3.24 7.12
C GLN A 65 -9.60 -2.60 6.33
N GLN A 66 -9.60 -1.27 6.18
CA GLN A 66 -10.66 -0.52 5.51
C GLN A 66 -10.33 -0.30 4.03
N TYR A 67 -10.33 -1.38 3.26
CA TYR A 67 -9.99 -1.34 1.83
C TYR A 67 -10.98 -0.51 1.01
N ASP A 68 -12.29 -0.61 1.28
CA ASP A 68 -13.31 0.10 0.50
C ASP A 68 -13.16 1.63 0.61
N VAL A 69 -12.89 2.11 1.83
CA VAL A 69 -12.62 3.54 2.09
C VAL A 69 -11.35 3.99 1.38
N PHE A 70 -10.30 3.16 1.41
CA PHE A 70 -9.05 3.42 0.70
C PHE A 70 -9.28 3.52 -0.81
N PHE A 71 -10.05 2.59 -1.37
CA PHE A 71 -10.38 2.55 -2.79
C PHE A 71 -11.12 3.81 -3.23
N ASP A 72 -12.16 4.22 -2.49
CA ASP A 72 -12.93 5.42 -2.81
C ASP A 72 -12.06 6.69 -2.79
N GLN A 73 -11.19 6.81 -1.77
CA GLN A 73 -10.25 7.94 -1.67
C GLN A 73 -9.23 7.93 -2.82
N GLU A 74 -8.64 6.78 -3.15
CA GLU A 74 -7.73 6.66 -4.29
C GLU A 74 -8.39 6.99 -5.62
N MET A 75 -9.60 6.48 -5.85
CA MET A 75 -10.33 6.72 -7.08
C MET A 75 -10.74 8.19 -7.23
N HIS A 76 -11.09 8.85 -6.12
CA HIS A 76 -11.31 10.30 -6.12
C HIS A 76 -10.02 11.06 -6.48
N MET A 77 -8.90 10.71 -5.86
CA MET A 77 -7.61 11.35 -6.14
C MET A 77 -7.14 11.13 -7.59
N ARG A 78 -7.30 9.92 -8.13
CA ARG A 78 -6.97 9.59 -9.53
C ARG A 78 -7.81 10.37 -10.52
N ARG A 79 -9.10 10.54 -10.24
CA ARG A 79 -10.00 11.34 -11.09
C ARG A 79 -9.57 12.79 -11.14
N THR A 80 -9.31 13.40 -9.98
CA THR A 80 -8.95 14.82 -9.87
C THR A 80 -7.55 15.11 -10.42
N ARG A 81 -6.62 14.15 -10.33
CA ARG A 81 -5.25 14.28 -10.84
C ARG A 81 -5.03 13.71 -12.24
N GLN A 82 -6.10 13.32 -12.92
CA GLN A 82 -6.07 12.80 -14.30
C GLN A 82 -5.23 11.54 -14.50
N TYR A 83 -5.32 10.60 -13.56
CA TYR A 83 -4.61 9.32 -13.63
C TYR A 83 -5.55 8.17 -14.05
N PRO A 84 -4.99 7.03 -14.51
CA PRO A 84 -5.76 5.81 -14.77
C PRO A 84 -6.57 5.37 -13.54
N PRO A 85 -7.76 4.76 -13.70
CA PRO A 85 -8.35 4.28 -14.96
C PRO A 85 -9.16 5.32 -15.75
N TYR A 86 -9.27 6.56 -15.26
CA TYR A 86 -10.07 7.62 -15.92
C TYR A 86 -9.38 8.23 -17.14
N TYR A 87 -8.05 8.16 -17.18
CA TYR A 87 -7.21 8.73 -18.23
C TYR A 87 -6.14 7.73 -18.66
N TYR A 88 -5.64 7.89 -19.88
CA TYR A 88 -4.53 7.11 -20.41
C TYR A 88 -3.21 7.87 -20.20
N VAL A 89 -2.20 7.16 -19.69
CA VAL A 89 -0.84 7.69 -19.51
C VAL A 89 0.08 6.94 -20.46
N VAL A 90 0.91 7.68 -21.19
CA VAL A 90 1.93 7.15 -22.10
C VAL A 90 3.30 7.63 -21.64
N ILE A 91 4.26 6.71 -21.51
CA ILE A 91 5.65 7.02 -21.18
C ILE A 91 6.48 6.81 -22.44
N VAL A 92 7.17 7.85 -22.90
CA VAL A 92 8.12 7.78 -24.02
C VAL A 92 9.53 7.89 -23.44
N THR A 93 10.27 6.79 -23.49
CA THR A 93 11.65 6.72 -22.99
C THR A 93 12.61 6.74 -24.17
N VAL A 94 13.54 7.70 -24.16
CA VAL A 94 14.64 7.78 -25.14
C VAL A 94 15.94 7.64 -24.38
N SER A 95 16.79 6.70 -24.78
CA SER A 95 18.10 6.47 -24.17
C SER A 95 19.18 6.40 -25.25
N HIS A 96 20.34 7.00 -24.98
CA HIS A 96 21.56 6.89 -25.78
C HIS A 96 22.57 6.01 -25.03
N PRO A 97 23.45 5.26 -25.71
CA PRO A 97 24.48 4.43 -25.09
C PRO A 97 25.43 5.21 -24.16
#